data_AF-A0A392MYF9-F1
#
_entry.id   AF-A0A392MYF9-F1
#
_cell.length_a   1.000
_cell.length_b   1.000
_cell.length_c   1.000
_cell.angle_alpha   90.00
_cell.angle_beta   90.00
_cell.angle_gamma   90.00
#
_symmetry.space_group_name_H-M   'P 1'
#
loop_
_entity.id
_entity.type
_entity.pdbx_description
1 polymer ?
#
loop_
_entity_poly.entity_id
_entity_poly.type
_entity_poly.pdbx_seq_one_letter_code
_entity_poly.pdbx_strand_id
1 'polypeptide(L)'
;MYDVKRRTRLPKHLDLPALKNLHLDSVGIQADDSGHAEPFSTCTELTNLYIDECVLVYPSSLPREVEGKLNVTNATLSNLTIKDALTHKRMGPGPNYKYVISTPKLISFTLNGSPFWASSLSERVKVELQSPSMT
;
A
#
# COMPACT_ATOMS: atom_id res chain seq x y z
N MET A 1 -3.40 -20.71 -9.26
CA MET A 1 -4.43 -20.29 -8.29
C MET A 1 -3.71 -19.75 -7.07
N TYR A 2 -3.64 -18.43 -6.88
CA TYR A 2 -2.88 -17.84 -5.77
C TYR A 2 -3.78 -17.75 -4.53
N ASP A 3 -3.48 -18.55 -3.51
CA ASP A 3 -4.19 -18.49 -2.23
C ASP A 3 -3.64 -17.33 -1.40
N VAL A 4 -4.44 -16.26 -1.27
CA VAL A 4 -4.11 -15.09 -0.44
C VAL A 4 -3.83 -15.50 1.02
N LYS A 5 -4.41 -16.61 1.50
CA LYS A 5 -4.14 -17.14 2.84
C LYS A 5 -2.71 -17.66 3.00
N ARG A 6 -2.01 -17.97 1.91
CA ARG A 6 -0.62 -18.48 1.90
C ARG A 6 0.43 -17.40 1.68
N ARG A 7 0.04 -16.15 1.43
CA ARG A 7 1.02 -15.05 1.28
C ARG A 7 1.67 -14.76 2.62
N THR A 8 2.98 -14.51 2.58
CA THR A 8 3.70 -13.91 3.71
C THR A 8 2.98 -12.63 4.11
N ARG A 9 2.74 -12.47 5.41
CA ARG A 9 2.03 -11.29 5.94
C ARG A 9 3.03 -10.33 6.54
N LEU A 10 2.96 -9.08 6.09
CA LEU A 10 3.67 -8.00 6.72
C LEU A 10 2.97 -7.67 8.05
N PRO A 11 3.72 -7.45 9.14
CA PRO A 11 3.14 -6.93 10.38
C PRO A 11 2.53 -5.55 10.16
N LYS A 12 1.65 -5.13 11.08
CA LYS A 12 1.02 -3.80 11.05
C LYS A 12 2.05 -2.66 11.06
N HIS A 13 3.18 -2.86 11.72
CA HIS A 13 4.33 -1.96 11.75
C HIS A 13 5.61 -2.75 11.55
N LEU A 14 6.51 -2.26 10.70
CA LEU A 14 7.80 -2.87 10.46
C LEU A 14 8.87 -2.15 11.29
N ASP A 15 9.20 -2.71 12.46
CA ASP A 15 10.20 -2.15 13.37
C ASP A 15 11.63 -2.51 12.93
N LEU A 16 12.06 -1.88 11.83
CA LEU A 16 13.40 -2.04 11.26
C LEU A 16 14.01 -0.65 11.01
N PRO A 17 14.46 0.06 12.06
CA PRO A 17 14.84 1.48 11.97
C PRO A 17 16.02 1.73 11.02
N ALA A 18 16.96 0.78 10.89
CA ALA A 18 18.11 0.87 10.00
C ALA A 18 17.83 0.40 8.56
N LEU A 19 16.59 0.02 8.23
CA LEU A 19 16.23 -0.48 6.91
C LEU A 19 16.21 0.66 5.89
N LYS A 20 17.10 0.60 4.89
CA LYS A 20 17.20 1.62 3.84
C LYS A 20 16.38 1.30 2.60
N ASN A 21 16.27 0.01 2.28
CA ASN A 21 15.63 -0.49 1.07
C ASN A 21 14.63 -1.56 1.46
N LEU A 22 13.39 -1.43 1.01
CA LEU A 22 12.37 -2.44 1.19
C LEU A 22 11.74 -2.79 -0.15
N HIS A 23 11.84 -4.06 -0.52
CA HIS A 23 11.18 -4.62 -1.70
C HIS A 23 10.15 -5.64 -1.20
N LEU A 24 8.87 -5.38 -1.48
CA LEU A 24 7.77 -6.27 -1.19
C LEU A 24 7.20 -6.79 -2.51
N ASP A 25 7.25 -8.10 -2.71
CA ASP A 25 6.64 -8.79 -3.85
C ASP A 25 5.62 -9.81 -3.33
N SER A 26 4.37 -9.69 -3.80
CA SER A 26 3.32 -10.67 -3.55
C SER A 26 3.01 -10.89 -2.05
N VAL A 27 3.25 -9.88 -1.22
CA VAL A 27 3.02 -9.89 0.23
C VAL A 27 1.60 -9.44 0.57
N GLY A 28 1.05 -9.98 1.66
CA GLY A 28 -0.18 -9.48 2.29
C GLY A 28 0.14 -8.39 3.30
N ILE A 29 -0.35 -7.18 3.09
CA ILE A 29 -0.19 -6.04 4.00
C ILE A 29 -1.40 -6.00 4.93
N GLN A 30 -1.17 -6.11 6.24
CA GLN A 30 -2.24 -6.20 7.20
C GLN A 30 -2.90 -4.83 7.44
N ALA A 31 -4.21 -4.75 7.20
CA ALA A 31 -5.02 -3.61 7.56
C ALA A 31 -5.48 -3.69 9.02
N ASP A 32 -5.76 -2.55 9.63
CA ASP A 32 -6.41 -2.42 10.92
C ASP A 32 -7.95 -2.55 10.82
N ASP A 33 -8.61 -2.38 11.96
CA ASP A 33 -10.08 -2.47 12.07
C ASP A 33 -10.81 -1.26 11.45
N SER A 34 -10.07 -0.32 10.85
CA SER A 34 -10.61 0.78 10.03
C SER A 34 -10.31 0.59 8.53
N GLY A 35 -9.65 -0.51 8.14
CA GLY A 35 -9.25 -0.77 6.77
C GLY A 35 -7.99 -0.03 6.33
N HIS A 36 -7.25 0.54 7.28
CA HIS A 36 -6.01 1.27 7.00
C HIS A 36 -4.78 0.40 7.28
N ALA A 37 -3.74 0.56 6.47
CA ALA A 37 -2.43 -0.03 6.70
C ALA A 37 -1.36 1.05 6.66
N GLU A 38 -0.47 1.07 7.66
CA GLU A 38 0.68 1.98 7.73
C GLU A 38 1.91 1.24 8.31
N PRO A 39 2.55 0.38 7.50
CA PRO A 39 3.65 -0.45 7.99
C PRO A 39 5.02 0.24 7.97
N PHE A 40 5.16 1.39 7.31
CA PHE A 40 6.48 1.94 6.92
C PHE A 40 6.97 3.10 7.79
N SER A 41 6.14 3.66 8.66
CA SER A 41 6.46 4.88 9.43
C SER A 41 7.58 4.69 10.45
N THR A 42 7.79 3.47 10.93
CA THR A 42 8.84 3.10 11.90
C THR A 42 10.20 2.85 11.26
N CYS A 43 10.29 2.72 9.92
CA CYS A 43 11.56 2.52 9.22
C CYS A 43 12.26 3.88 9.00
N THR A 44 12.96 4.36 10.02
CA THR A 44 13.52 5.73 10.07
C THR A 44 14.62 6.05 9.06
N GLU A 45 15.24 5.04 8.44
CA GLU A 45 16.24 5.22 7.37
C GLU A 45 15.74 4.79 5.99
N LEU A 46 14.44 4.48 5.84
CA LEU A 46 13.89 3.97 4.59
C LEU A 46 13.96 5.05 3.51
N THR A 47 14.72 4.78 2.45
CA THR A 47 14.91 5.68 1.31
C THR A 47 14.26 5.13 0.05
N ASN A 48 14.23 3.80 -0.11
CA ASN A 48 13.67 3.14 -1.28
C ASN A 48 12.59 2.13 -0.87
N LEU A 49 11.38 2.31 -1.39
CA LEU A 49 10.25 1.40 -1.20
C LEU A 49 9.73 0.94 -2.55
N TYR A 50 9.75 -0.38 -2.76
CA TYR A 50 9.19 -1.04 -3.93
C TYR A 50 8.09 -2.00 -3.49
N ILE A 51 6.88 -1.81 -4.01
CA ILE A 51 5.70 -2.62 -3.71
C ILE A 51 5.19 -3.21 -5.02
N ASP A 52 5.13 -4.53 -5.11
CA ASP A 52 4.71 -5.26 -6.31
C ASP A 52 3.75 -6.38 -5.95
N GLU A 53 2.65 -6.49 -6.71
CA GLU A 53 1.61 -7.49 -6.55
C GLU A 53 1.10 -7.71 -5.11
N CYS A 54 1.30 -6.75 -4.21
CA CYS A 54 0.89 -6.85 -2.80
C CYS A 54 -0.63 -6.67 -2.65
N VAL A 55 -1.22 -7.16 -1.57
CA VAL A 55 -2.68 -7.03 -1.30
C VAL A 55 -2.95 -6.58 0.13
N LEU A 56 -4.03 -5.82 0.35
CA LEU A 56 -4.50 -5.56 1.71
C LEU A 56 -5.19 -6.82 2.26
N VAL A 57 -4.84 -7.16 3.50
CA VAL A 57 -5.46 -8.26 4.25
C VAL A 57 -6.27 -7.64 5.38
N TYR A 58 -7.59 -7.72 5.23
CA TYR A 58 -8.54 -7.16 6.19
C TYR A 58 -8.77 -8.11 7.37
N PRO A 59 -9.04 -7.56 8.57
CA PRO A 59 -9.63 -8.32 9.66
C PRO A 59 -10.97 -8.94 9.24
N SER A 60 -11.29 -10.13 9.75
CA SER A 60 -12.57 -10.79 9.46
C SER A 60 -13.80 -10.04 9.98
N SER A 61 -13.58 -9.13 10.95
CA SER A 61 -14.58 -8.24 11.52
C SER A 61 -14.95 -7.07 10.62
N LEU A 62 -14.13 -6.74 9.62
CA LEU A 62 -14.33 -5.54 8.81
C LEU A 62 -15.32 -5.80 7.65
N PRO A 63 -16.34 -4.95 7.47
CA PRO A 63 -17.26 -5.04 6.34
C PRO A 63 -16.52 -4.90 5.00
N ARG A 64 -16.96 -5.65 3.98
CA ARG A 64 -16.35 -5.65 2.63
C ARG A 64 -16.47 -4.31 1.89
N GLU A 65 -17.33 -3.42 2.37
CA GLU A 65 -17.64 -2.12 1.75
C GLU A 65 -16.67 -1.02 2.21
N VAL A 66 -15.85 -1.27 3.24
CA VAL A 66 -14.86 -0.30 3.73
C VAL A 66 -13.77 -0.09 2.68
N GLU A 67 -13.55 1.15 2.28
CA GLU A 67 -12.44 1.54 1.41
C GLU A 67 -11.11 1.19 2.09
N GLY A 68 -10.30 0.34 1.44
CA GLY A 68 -8.97 0.01 1.93
C GLY A 68 -8.01 1.16 1.69
N LYS A 69 -7.22 1.53 2.70
CA LYS A 69 -6.19 2.56 2.55
C LYS A 69 -4.82 2.01 2.87
N LEU A 70 -3.91 2.12 1.92
CA LEU A 70 -2.49 1.98 2.20
C LEU A 70 -1.91 3.38 2.37
N ASN A 71 -1.57 3.70 3.61
CA ASN A 71 -0.85 4.90 3.94
C ASN A 71 0.66 4.58 3.83
N VAL A 72 1.38 5.44 3.11
CA VAL A 72 2.84 5.42 2.98
C VAL A 72 3.33 6.71 3.60
N THR A 73 3.55 6.68 4.92
CA THR A 73 4.03 7.81 5.69
C THR A 73 5.46 7.56 6.12
N ASN A 74 6.42 8.30 5.58
CA ASN A 74 7.83 8.14 5.94
C ASN A 74 8.64 9.42 5.62
N ALA A 75 9.37 9.93 6.61
CA ALA A 75 10.09 11.20 6.50
C ALA A 75 11.38 11.12 5.66
N THR A 76 11.94 9.93 5.46
CA THR A 76 13.20 9.70 4.73
C THR A 76 12.99 9.13 3.34
N LEU A 77 11.79 8.61 3.05
CA LEU A 77 11.49 7.97 1.77
C LEU A 77 11.63 8.96 0.63
N SER A 78 12.49 8.61 -0.32
CA SER A 78 12.82 9.43 -1.47
C SER A 78 12.40 8.78 -2.79
N ASN A 79 12.40 7.45 -2.86
CA ASN A 79 11.97 6.70 -4.04
C ASN A 79 10.85 5.72 -3.68
N LEU A 80 9.69 5.89 -4.32
CA LEU A 80 8.54 5.02 -4.18
C LEU A 80 8.15 4.42 -5.53
N THR A 81 8.11 3.09 -5.61
CA THR A 81 7.55 2.37 -6.74
C THR A 81 6.41 1.48 -6.28
N ILE A 82 5.26 1.61 -6.94
CA ILE A 82 4.09 0.78 -6.72
C ILE A 82 3.70 0.13 -8.05
N LYS A 83 3.67 -1.20 -8.09
CA LYS A 83 3.29 -2.00 -9.25
C LYS A 83 2.20 -2.99 -8.91
N ASP A 84 1.13 -3.02 -9.71
CA ASP A 84 0.06 -4.03 -9.61
C ASP A 84 -0.49 -4.31 -8.19
N ALA A 85 -0.30 -3.36 -7.27
CA ALA A 85 -0.57 -3.53 -5.86
C ALA A 85 -2.05 -3.26 -5.55
N LEU A 86 -2.52 -3.86 -4.46
CA LEU A 86 -3.88 -3.85 -3.93
C LEU A 86 -4.93 -4.46 -4.87
N THR A 87 -4.49 -5.25 -5.86
CA THR A 87 -5.40 -5.83 -6.85
C THR A 87 -5.88 -7.21 -6.40
N HIS A 88 -7.10 -7.29 -5.88
CA HIS A 88 -7.83 -8.56 -5.86
C HIS A 88 -8.37 -8.85 -7.27
N LYS A 89 -7.49 -9.18 -8.23
CA LYS A 89 -7.80 -9.34 -9.67
C LYS A 89 -8.95 -10.30 -9.99
N ARG A 90 -9.52 -11.04 -9.02
CA ARG A 90 -10.51 -12.12 -9.26
C ARG A 90 -11.69 -12.19 -8.27
N MET A 91 -11.92 -11.20 -7.40
CA MET A 91 -12.95 -11.32 -6.36
C MET A 91 -14.02 -10.22 -6.47
N GLY A 92 -14.98 -10.40 -7.38
CA GLY A 92 -16.22 -9.59 -7.47
C GLY A 92 -15.99 -8.07 -7.63
N PRO A 93 -17.00 -7.22 -7.37
CA PRO A 93 -16.74 -5.80 -7.11
C PRO A 93 -15.93 -5.73 -5.81
N GLY A 94 -14.61 -5.73 -5.95
CA GLY A 94 -13.69 -5.60 -4.83
C GLY A 94 -13.83 -4.23 -4.16
N PRO A 95 -13.42 -4.08 -2.90
CA PRO A 95 -13.44 -2.78 -2.22
C PRO A 95 -12.67 -1.74 -3.04
N ASN A 96 -13.08 -0.47 -2.95
CA ASN A 96 -12.26 0.63 -3.46
C ASN A 96 -10.98 0.72 -2.64
N TYR A 97 -9.87 1.06 -3.28
CA TYR A 97 -8.58 1.22 -2.61
C TYR A 97 -8.01 2.61 -2.85
N LYS A 98 -7.37 3.14 -1.82
CA LYS A 98 -6.69 4.43 -1.86
C LYS A 98 -5.26 4.30 -1.37
N TYR A 99 -4.35 4.92 -2.11
CA TYR A 99 -2.99 5.19 -1.65
C TYR A 99 -2.93 6.61 -1.09
N VAL A 100 -2.48 6.76 0.15
CA VAL A 100 -2.18 8.06 0.75
C VAL A 100 -0.69 8.13 0.95
N ILE A 101 -0.02 9.05 0.27
CA ILE A 101 1.44 9.18 0.29
C ILE A 101 1.79 10.49 1.00
N SER A 102 2.45 10.35 2.15
CA SER A 102 2.82 11.44 3.05
C SER A 102 4.33 11.37 3.32
N THR A 103 5.12 11.70 2.30
CA THR A 103 6.58 11.52 2.27
C THR A 103 7.27 12.80 1.79
N PRO A 104 7.74 13.69 2.69
CA PRO A 104 8.18 15.04 2.34
C PRO A 104 9.48 15.09 1.52
N LYS A 105 10.25 13.99 1.50
CA LYS A 105 11.51 13.88 0.74
C LYS A 105 11.37 13.08 -0.56
N LEU A 106 10.14 12.80 -1.00
CA LEU A 106 9.88 12.03 -2.21
C LEU A 106 10.38 12.79 -3.44
N ILE A 107 11.39 12.23 -4.11
CA ILE A 107 11.97 12.76 -5.35
C ILE A 107 11.55 11.94 -6.57
N SER A 108 11.19 10.67 -6.37
CA SER A 108 10.78 9.76 -7.43
C SER A 108 9.55 8.97 -7.00
N PHE A 109 8.54 9.01 -7.86
CA PHE A 109 7.31 8.24 -7.70
C PHE A 109 6.97 7.55 -9.01
N THR A 110 6.92 6.22 -8.96
CA THR A 110 6.48 5.39 -10.09
C THR A 110 5.24 4.61 -9.68
N LEU A 111 4.18 4.75 -10.47
CA LEU A 111 2.96 3.96 -10.33
C LEU A 111 2.71 3.23 -11.66
N ASN A 112 2.92 1.92 -11.66
CA ASN A 112 2.71 1.06 -12.84
C ASN A 112 1.68 -0.05 -12.54
N GLY A 113 1.02 -0.56 -13.57
CA GLY A 113 0.10 -1.70 -13.45
C GLY A 113 -1.38 -1.35 -13.65
N SER A 114 -2.24 -2.26 -13.19
CA SER A 114 -3.65 -2.35 -13.64
C SER A 114 -4.64 -1.19 -13.44
N PRO A 115 -4.46 -0.10 -12.66
CA PRO A 115 -5.43 1.00 -12.71
C PRO A 115 -5.55 1.67 -14.08
N PHE A 116 -4.53 1.56 -14.94
CA PHE A 116 -4.54 2.12 -16.30
C PHE A 116 -4.98 1.12 -17.39
N TRP A 117 -5.18 -0.16 -17.04
CA TRP A 117 -5.65 -1.19 -17.99
C TRP A 117 -7.16 -1.41 -17.92
N ALA A 118 -7.85 -0.78 -16.96
CA ALA A 118 -9.31 -0.81 -16.88
C ALA A 118 -9.91 0.24 -17.85
N SER A 119 -9.91 -0.06 -19.14
CA SER A 119 -10.49 0.77 -20.19
C SER A 119 -12.04 0.85 -20.18
N SER A 120 -12.74 0.53 -19.08
CA SER A 120 -14.21 0.65 -19.09
C SER A 120 -15.00 0.73 -17.77
N LEU A 121 -14.43 0.68 -16.55
CA LEU A 121 -15.28 0.68 -15.34
C LEU A 121 -14.66 1.41 -14.13
N SER A 122 -15.30 2.53 -13.74
CA SER A 122 -15.25 3.33 -12.50
C SER A 122 -13.91 3.47 -11.77
N GLU A 123 -13.53 4.69 -11.41
CA GLU A 123 -12.39 5.07 -10.55
C GLU A 123 -12.10 4.07 -9.40
N ARG A 124 -11.30 3.02 -9.62
CA ARG A 124 -11.03 1.97 -8.60
C ARG A 124 -9.84 2.27 -7.71
N VAL A 125 -9.00 3.23 -8.10
CA VAL A 125 -7.77 3.57 -7.40
C VAL A 125 -7.65 5.08 -7.29
N LYS A 126 -7.57 5.57 -6.05
CA LYS A 126 -7.29 6.97 -5.75
C LYS A 126 -5.90 7.11 -5.15
N VAL A 127 -5.13 8.07 -5.65
CA VAL A 127 -3.82 8.44 -5.09
C VAL A 127 -3.94 9.85 -4.54
N GLU A 128 -3.56 10.05 -3.27
CA GLU A 128 -3.51 11.36 -2.63
C GLU A 128 -2.09 11.62 -2.15
N LEU A 129 -1.47 12.69 -2.68
CA LEU A 129 -0.21 13.22 -2.19
C LEU A 129 -0.50 14.28 -1.13
N GLN A 130 0.01 14.10 0.07
CA GLN A 130 -0.15 15.06 1.15
C GLN A 130 1.17 15.79 1.42
N SER A 131 1.10 17.12 1.53
CA SER A 131 2.22 17.90 2.04
C SER A 131 2.37 17.66 3.55
N PRO A 132 3.59 17.70 4.11
CA PRO A 132 3.76 17.65 5.56
C PRO A 132 2.99 18.83 6.17
N SER A 133 2.07 18.54 7.10
CA SER A 133 1.47 19.58 7.91
C SER A 133 2.58 20.26 8.70
N MET A 134 2.68 21.60 8.58
CA MET A 134 3.57 22.37 9.43
C MET A 134 3.02 22.30 10.86
N THR A 135 3.66 21.51 11.72
CA THR A 135 3.46 21.51 13.17
C THR A 135 4.78 21.84 13.84
#